data_AF-A0A940DQU3-F1
#
_entry.id   AF-A0A940DQU3-F1
#
_cell.length_a   1.000
_cell.length_b   1.000
_cell.length_c   1.000
_cell.angle_alpha   90.00
_cell.angle_beta   90.00
_cell.angle_gamma   90.00
#
_symmetry.space_group_name_H-M   'P 1'
#
loop_
_entity.id
_entity.type
_entity.pdbx_description
1 polymer ?
#
loop_
_entity_poly.entity_id
_entity_poly.type
_entity_poly.pdbx_seq_one_letter_code
_entity_poly.pdbx_strand_id
1 'polypeptide(L)'
;MNNPEFIPYQRLDLKGMTTSALVNLIRVASTNFQGTSLILTPRIDQNGYAYYWTGLRYGECTELDFKLCLNREIEAFILCFLLKGKDGLLDISDYTPDPTMTRGIDWLQYHQYRHLEYSQGVKDFIRTSNGRTFQNRKLTFPHGSIVYSQEIKDVFSAQPQ
;
A
#
# COMPACT_ATOMS: atom_id res chain seq x y z
N MET A 1 -18.62 -7.39 -32.42
CA MET A 1 -18.30 -7.57 -30.98
C MET A 1 -17.06 -6.75 -30.70
N ASN A 2 -17.20 -5.58 -30.08
CA ASN A 2 -16.05 -4.76 -29.71
C ASN A 2 -15.36 -5.43 -28.54
N ASN A 3 -14.16 -5.96 -28.78
CA ASN A 3 -13.27 -6.37 -27.72
C ASN A 3 -12.87 -5.07 -27.00
N PRO A 4 -13.18 -4.86 -25.71
CA PRO A 4 -12.72 -3.66 -25.02
C PRO A 4 -11.19 -3.68 -25.07
N GLU A 5 -10.60 -2.69 -25.74
CA GLU A 5 -9.15 -2.51 -25.74
C GLU A 5 -8.68 -2.44 -24.29
N PHE A 6 -7.71 -3.29 -23.94
CA PHE A 6 -7.05 -3.20 -22.65
C PHE A 6 -6.26 -1.89 -22.60
N ILE A 7 -6.74 -0.92 -21.83
CA ILE A 7 -6.01 0.31 -21.56
C ILE A 7 -5.10 0.06 -20.35
N PRO A 8 -3.78 0.02 -20.51
CA PRO A 8 -2.86 -0.14 -19.37
C PRO A 8 -2.92 1.08 -18.46
N TYR A 9 -2.68 0.87 -17.17
CA TYR A 9 -2.54 1.98 -16.24
C TYR A 9 -1.28 2.81 -16.57
N GLN A 10 -1.44 4.13 -16.70
CA GLN A 10 -0.34 5.08 -16.66
C GLN A 10 0.16 5.15 -15.22
N ARG A 11 1.35 4.60 -15.00
CA ARG A 11 2.01 4.58 -13.70
C ARG A 11 2.89 5.81 -13.52
N LEU A 12 2.70 6.55 -12.42
CA LEU A 12 3.48 7.74 -12.08
C LEU A 12 4.05 7.61 -10.67
N ASP A 13 5.37 7.72 -10.53
CA ASP A 13 6.04 7.71 -9.23
C ASP A 13 6.03 9.11 -8.61
N LEU A 14 5.39 9.27 -7.45
CA LEU A 14 5.40 10.52 -6.71
C LEU A 14 6.54 10.52 -5.67
N LYS A 15 7.35 11.59 -5.67
CA LYS A 15 8.48 11.77 -4.76
C LYS A 15 8.39 13.12 -4.07
N GLY A 16 8.88 13.19 -2.83
CA GLY A 16 8.99 14.44 -2.06
C GLY A 16 7.69 15.01 -1.51
N MET A 17 6.57 14.29 -1.61
CA MET A 17 5.30 14.71 -1.00
C MET A 17 5.28 14.40 0.51
N THR A 18 4.60 15.25 1.28
CA THR A 18 4.37 15.01 2.70
C THR A 18 3.34 13.90 2.91
N THR A 19 3.39 13.22 4.06
CA THR A 19 2.39 12.21 4.45
C THR A 19 0.97 12.77 4.41
N SER A 20 0.77 14.01 4.87
CA SER A 20 -0.53 14.69 4.84
C SER A 20 -1.05 14.91 3.41
N ALA A 21 -0.18 15.33 2.48
CA ALA A 21 -0.55 15.51 1.08
C ALA A 21 -0.92 14.17 0.42
N LEU A 22 -0.19 13.10 0.71
CA LEU A 22 -0.46 11.75 0.20
C LEU A 22 -1.79 11.18 0.73
N VAL A 23 -2.08 11.35 2.03
CA VAL A 23 -3.38 10.98 2.61
C VAL A 23 -4.51 11.78 1.97
N ASN A 24 -4.34 13.09 1.79
CA ASN A 24 -5.33 13.92 1.14
C ASN A 24 -5.57 13.49 -0.32
N LEU A 25 -4.53 13.07 -1.02
CA LEU A 25 -4.64 12.55 -2.38
C LEU A 25 -5.53 11.30 -2.44
N ILE A 26 -5.41 10.38 -1.48
CA ILE A 26 -6.31 9.21 -1.36
C ILE A 26 -7.77 9.65 -1.12
N ARG A 27 -8.00 10.63 -0.24
CA ARG A 27 -9.36 11.18 0.01
C ARG A 27 -9.98 11.79 -1.24
N VAL A 28 -9.22 12.65 -1.92
CA VAL A 28 -9.68 13.33 -3.13
C VAL A 28 -9.98 12.30 -4.22
N ALA A 29 -9.08 11.35 -4.46
CA ALA A 29 -9.29 10.29 -5.44
C ALA A 29 -10.57 9.50 -5.15
N SER A 30 -10.72 9.01 -3.92
CA SER A 30 -11.87 8.18 -3.53
C SER A 30 -13.21 8.91 -3.50
N THR A 31 -13.21 10.22 -3.26
CA THR A 31 -14.42 11.04 -3.29
C THR A 31 -14.88 11.32 -4.72
N ASN A 32 -13.93 11.50 -5.66
CA ASN A 32 -14.24 11.94 -7.02
C ASN A 32 -14.31 10.80 -8.03
N PHE A 33 -13.66 9.66 -7.78
CA PHE A 33 -13.58 8.55 -8.71
C PHE A 33 -14.11 7.25 -8.08
N GLN A 34 -15.24 6.78 -8.62
CA GLN A 34 -15.75 5.45 -8.29
C GLN A 34 -14.74 4.38 -8.73
N GLY A 35 -14.59 3.33 -7.91
CA GLY A 35 -13.59 2.28 -8.19
C GLY A 35 -12.16 2.63 -7.77
N THR A 36 -11.95 3.76 -7.10
CA THR A 36 -10.65 4.05 -6.46
C THR A 36 -10.22 2.88 -5.57
N SER A 37 -8.98 2.42 -5.72
CA SER A 37 -8.44 1.29 -4.97
C SER A 37 -6.96 1.45 -4.62
N LEU A 38 -6.53 0.77 -3.56
CA LEU A 38 -5.14 0.76 -3.10
C LEU A 38 -4.49 -0.61 -3.32
N ILE A 39 -3.23 -0.61 -3.76
CA ILE A 39 -2.35 -1.77 -3.75
C ILE A 39 -1.19 -1.44 -2.84
N LEU A 40 -1.11 -2.13 -1.70
CA LEU A 40 -0.17 -1.79 -0.64
C LEU A 40 0.88 -2.89 -0.52
N THR A 41 2.15 -2.52 -0.47
CA THR A 41 3.23 -3.42 -0.06
C THR A 41 3.81 -2.91 1.27
N PRO A 42 3.52 -3.56 2.41
CA PRO A 42 4.09 -3.20 3.71
C PRO A 42 5.60 -3.43 3.73
N ARG A 43 6.34 -2.43 4.23
CA ARG A 43 7.81 -2.42 4.25
C ARG A 43 8.33 -1.68 5.49
N ILE A 44 9.61 -1.89 5.78
CA ILE A 44 10.36 -1.17 6.79
C ILE A 44 11.55 -0.52 6.08
N ASP A 45 11.78 0.77 6.31
CA ASP A 45 12.94 1.46 5.73
C ASP A 45 14.21 1.29 6.56
N GLN A 46 15.34 1.77 6.04
CA GLN A 46 16.64 1.71 6.72
C GLN A 46 16.67 2.29 8.13
N ASN A 47 15.79 3.23 8.45
CA ASN A 47 15.72 3.87 9.77
C ASN A 47 14.74 3.15 10.70
N GLY A 48 14.14 2.04 10.25
CA GLY A 48 13.18 1.25 11.02
C GLY A 48 11.75 1.77 10.95
N TYR A 49 11.43 2.75 10.09
CA TYR A 49 10.05 3.23 9.97
C TYR A 49 9.22 2.28 9.10
N ALA A 50 8.03 1.94 9.58
CA ALA A 50 7.03 1.24 8.79
C ALA A 50 6.46 2.16 7.71
N TYR A 51 6.28 1.63 6.51
CA TYR A 51 5.64 2.34 5.40
C TYR A 51 4.88 1.38 4.48
N TYR A 52 3.93 1.93 3.71
CA TYR A 52 3.38 1.26 2.54
C TYR A 52 4.02 1.81 1.27
N TRP A 53 4.58 0.94 0.44
CA TRP A 53 4.67 1.25 -0.98
C TRP A 53 3.26 1.13 -1.56
N THR A 54 2.70 2.26 -1.97
CA THR A 54 1.29 2.42 -2.26
C THR A 54 1.12 2.66 -3.75
N GLY A 55 0.39 1.79 -4.43
CA GLY A 55 -0.19 2.06 -5.74
C GLY A 55 -1.64 2.48 -5.57
N LEU A 56 -1.94 3.76 -5.77
CA LEU A 56 -3.30 4.29 -5.78
C LEU A 56 -3.82 4.29 -7.21
N ARG A 57 -4.88 3.50 -7.45
CA ARG A 57 -5.59 3.46 -8.73
C ARG A 57 -6.86 4.28 -8.64
N TYR A 58 -7.07 5.16 -9.62
CA TYR A 58 -8.30 5.93 -9.77
C TYR A 58 -8.51 6.34 -11.23
N GLY A 59 -9.74 6.77 -11.55
CA GLY A 59 -10.14 7.02 -12.92
C GLY A 59 -10.09 5.74 -13.77
N GLU A 60 -10.02 5.90 -15.08
CA GLU A 60 -10.04 4.77 -16.02
C GLU A 60 -8.68 4.06 -16.12
N CYS A 61 -7.57 4.79 -15.97
CA CYS A 61 -6.24 4.26 -16.27
C CYS A 61 -5.08 4.93 -15.50
N THR A 62 -5.30 5.54 -14.33
CA THR A 62 -4.20 6.17 -13.56
C THR A 62 -3.79 5.33 -12.35
N GLU A 63 -2.48 5.09 -12.20
CA GLU A 63 -1.88 4.50 -10.99
C GLU A 63 -0.76 5.40 -10.47
N LEU A 64 -0.88 5.91 -9.24
CA LEU A 64 0.17 6.67 -8.59
C LEU A 64 0.90 5.79 -7.59
N ASP A 65 2.21 5.68 -7.73
CA ASP A 65 3.08 4.92 -6.85
C ASP A 65 3.82 5.86 -5.88
N PHE A 66 3.73 5.62 -4.58
CA PHE A 66 4.39 6.45 -3.56
C PHE A 66 4.70 5.71 -2.25
N LYS A 67 5.67 6.24 -1.49
CA LYS A 67 5.98 5.83 -0.12
C LYS A 67 5.07 6.58 0.86
N LEU A 68 4.19 5.85 1.55
CA LEU A 68 3.36 6.38 2.64
C LEU A 68 3.89 5.88 3.98
N CYS A 69 4.57 6.75 4.73
CA CYS A 69 5.04 6.43 6.08
C CYS A 69 3.88 6.24 7.05
N LEU A 70 4.04 5.35 8.02
CA LEU A 70 2.96 4.95 8.93
C LEU A 70 3.17 5.47 10.34
N ASN A 71 2.05 5.82 10.95
CA ASN A 71 1.78 5.72 12.38
C ASN A 71 0.48 4.90 12.54
N ARG A 72 -0.01 4.78 13.78
CA ARG A 72 -1.24 4.02 14.06
C ARG A 72 -2.49 4.65 13.44
N GLU A 73 -2.59 5.98 13.37
CA GLU A 73 -3.74 6.66 12.76
C GLU A 73 -3.80 6.43 11.24
N ILE A 74 -2.66 6.53 10.56
CA ILE A 74 -2.56 6.30 9.11
C ILE A 74 -2.82 4.83 8.80
N GLU A 75 -2.29 3.89 9.60
CA GLU A 75 -2.59 2.47 9.44
C GLU A 75 -4.10 2.19 9.57
N ALA A 76 -4.77 2.79 10.57
CA ALA A 76 -6.21 2.65 10.76
C ALA A 76 -7.02 3.28 9.62
N PHE A 77 -6.63 4.48 9.16
CA PHE A 77 -7.23 5.15 7.99
C PHE A 77 -7.17 4.25 6.75
N ILE A 78 -6.01 3.64 6.48
CA ILE A 78 -5.83 2.76 5.33
C ILE A 78 -6.67 1.49 5.47
N LEU A 79 -6.71 0.86 6.64
CA LEU A 79 -7.55 -0.32 6.87
C LEU A 79 -9.04 0.00 6.66
N CYS A 80 -9.52 1.13 7.20
CA CYS A 80 -10.91 1.55 7.00
C CYS A 80 -11.21 1.87 5.53
N PHE A 81 -10.27 2.49 4.82
CA PHE A 81 -10.39 2.68 3.38
C PHE A 81 -10.50 1.34 2.63
N LEU A 82 -9.62 0.37 2.91
CA LEU A 82 -9.67 -0.95 2.25
C LEU A 82 -11.03 -1.64 2.44
N LEU A 83 -11.63 -1.47 3.62
CA LEU A 83 -12.90 -2.10 3.99
C LEU A 83 -14.14 -1.37 3.45
N LYS A 84 -14.13 -0.03 3.41
CA LYS A 84 -15.34 0.78 3.17
C LYS A 84 -15.18 1.86 2.08
N GLY A 85 -14.00 1.98 1.48
CA GLY A 85 -13.69 2.98 0.48
C GLY A 85 -13.87 4.40 1.03
N LYS A 86 -14.55 5.25 0.27
CA LYS A 86 -14.84 6.64 0.66
C LYS A 86 -15.63 6.76 1.97
N ASP A 87 -16.46 5.75 2.30
CA ASP A 87 -17.29 5.77 3.51
C ASP A 87 -16.49 5.35 4.77
N GLY A 88 -15.20 5.00 4.60
CA GLY A 88 -14.26 4.64 5.67
C GLY A 88 -13.18 5.68 5.94
N LEU A 89 -13.28 6.90 5.39
CA LEU A 89 -12.24 7.92 5.50
C LEU A 89 -12.21 8.56 6.91
N LEU A 90 -11.55 7.88 7.86
CA LEU A 90 -11.32 8.40 9.23
C LEU A 90 -10.56 9.73 9.21
N ASP A 91 -10.80 10.63 10.16
CA ASP A 91 -9.96 11.81 10.34
C ASP A 91 -8.59 11.42 10.90
N ILE A 92 -7.55 12.15 10.49
CA ILE A 92 -6.17 11.96 10.96
C ILE A 92 -5.70 13.29 11.55
N SER A 93 -5.16 13.25 12.76
CA SER A 93 -4.62 14.40 13.47
C SER A 93 -3.10 14.40 13.52
N ASP A 94 -2.47 13.22 13.47
CA ASP A 94 -1.02 13.06 13.42
C ASP A 94 -0.56 12.42 12.10
N TYR A 95 0.36 13.09 11.42
CA TYR A 95 0.98 12.63 10.18
C TYR A 95 2.47 12.25 10.35
N THR A 96 2.96 12.28 11.58
CA THR A 96 4.34 11.96 11.93
C THR A 96 4.56 10.46 11.86
N PRO A 97 5.59 9.96 11.16
CA PRO A 97 5.94 8.55 11.19
C PRO A 97 6.28 8.09 12.61
N ASP A 98 5.76 6.95 13.02
CA ASP A 98 6.01 6.40 14.37
C ASP A 98 7.14 5.36 14.34
N PRO A 99 8.35 5.70 14.86
CA PRO A 99 9.48 4.78 14.89
C PRO A 99 9.30 3.63 15.88
N THR A 100 8.26 3.64 16.72
CA THR A 100 7.99 2.60 17.71
C THR A 100 7.15 1.46 17.16
N MET A 101 6.44 1.66 16.04
CA MET A 101 5.60 0.63 15.41
C MET A 101 6.34 -0.68 15.13
N THR A 102 7.64 -0.61 14.84
CA THR A 102 8.47 -1.75 14.44
C THR A 102 9.36 -2.29 15.56
N ARG A 103 9.43 -1.59 16.71
CA ARG A 103 10.40 -1.92 17.77
C ARG A 103 10.00 -3.18 18.51
N GLY A 104 10.97 -4.10 18.66
CA GLY A 104 10.82 -5.29 19.50
C GLY A 104 9.86 -6.35 18.96
N ILE A 105 9.41 -6.23 17.70
CA ILE A 105 8.49 -7.18 17.07
C ILE A 105 8.89 -7.48 15.62
N ASP A 106 8.50 -8.66 15.11
CA ASP A 106 8.41 -8.87 13.66
C ASP A 106 7.14 -8.16 13.15
N TRP A 107 7.30 -6.86 12.85
CA TRP A 107 6.18 -6.03 12.45
C TRP A 107 5.50 -6.53 11.17
N LEU A 108 6.26 -7.04 10.18
CA LEU A 108 5.66 -7.51 8.93
C LEU A 108 4.80 -8.74 9.17
N GLN A 109 5.27 -9.69 9.98
CA GLN A 109 4.52 -10.87 10.34
C GLN A 109 3.26 -10.50 11.16
N TYR A 110 3.42 -9.65 12.18
CA TYR A 110 2.29 -9.17 13.00
C TYR A 110 1.25 -8.42 12.16
N HIS A 111 1.72 -7.51 11.30
CA HIS A 111 0.90 -6.77 10.36
C HIS A 111 0.13 -7.72 9.43
N GLN A 112 0.77 -8.78 8.92
CA GLN A 112 0.10 -9.80 8.12
C GLN A 112 -1.02 -10.50 8.87
N TYR A 113 -0.76 -10.98 10.08
CA TYR A 113 -1.78 -11.71 10.84
C TYR A 113 -2.99 -10.83 11.17
N ARG A 114 -2.77 -9.57 11.57
CA ARG A 114 -3.89 -8.66 11.85
C ARG A 114 -4.77 -8.40 10.63
N HIS A 115 -4.17 -8.24 9.45
CA HIS A 115 -4.93 -7.91 8.24
C HIS A 115 -5.59 -9.15 7.62
N LEU A 116 -5.11 -10.35 7.93
CA LEU A 116 -5.70 -11.60 7.46
C LEU A 116 -7.16 -11.74 7.88
N GLU A 117 -7.48 -11.38 9.13
CA GLU A 117 -8.83 -11.45 9.71
C GLU A 117 -9.86 -10.60 8.96
N TYR A 118 -9.40 -9.53 8.31
CA TYR A 118 -10.24 -8.58 7.56
C TYR A 118 -10.29 -8.86 6.06
N SER A 119 -9.47 -9.78 5.56
CA SER A 119 -9.34 -10.04 4.12
C SER A 119 -10.50 -10.89 3.59
N GLN A 120 -10.96 -10.57 2.38
CA GLN A 120 -11.97 -11.38 1.66
C GLN A 120 -11.36 -12.60 0.96
N GLY A 121 -10.04 -12.63 0.83
CA GLY A 121 -9.34 -13.66 0.09
C GLY A 121 -7.84 -13.59 0.27
N VAL A 122 -7.22 -14.76 0.15
CA VAL A 122 -5.78 -14.96 0.24
C VAL A 122 -5.32 -15.67 -1.02
N LYS A 123 -4.30 -15.12 -1.66
CA LYS A 123 -3.65 -15.74 -2.81
C LYS A 123 -2.15 -15.76 -2.62
N ASP A 124 -1.59 -16.95 -2.57
CA ASP A 124 -0.14 -17.14 -2.63
C ASP A 124 0.29 -17.27 -4.09
N PHE A 125 1.39 -16.61 -4.45
CA PHE A 125 1.91 -16.63 -5.82
C PHE A 125 3.42 -16.45 -5.83
N ILE A 126 4.03 -16.93 -6.90
CA ILE A 126 5.46 -16.81 -7.13
C ILE A 126 5.72 -15.61 -8.03
N ARG A 127 6.67 -14.76 -7.63
CA ARG A 127 7.21 -13.70 -8.47
C ARG A 127 8.70 -13.96 -8.70
N THR A 128 9.13 -13.89 -9.95
CA THR A 128 10.55 -13.94 -10.31
C THR A 128 11.00 -12.54 -10.66
N SER A 129 12.11 -12.10 -10.06
CA SER A 129 12.68 -10.78 -10.28
C SER A 129 14.19 -10.83 -10.04
N ASN A 130 14.97 -10.25 -10.96
CA ASN A 130 16.43 -10.29 -10.95
C ASN A 130 17.01 -11.70 -10.74
N GLY A 131 16.41 -12.72 -11.37
CA GLY A 131 16.85 -14.12 -11.27
C GLY A 131 16.55 -14.80 -9.92
N ARG A 132 15.86 -14.13 -9.00
CA ARG A 132 15.41 -14.68 -7.71
C ARG A 132 13.92 -14.93 -7.72
N THR A 133 13.52 -16.00 -7.04
CA THR A 133 12.13 -16.44 -6.91
C THR A 133 11.63 -16.11 -5.51
N PHE A 134 10.51 -15.39 -5.44
CA PHE A 134 9.91 -14.96 -4.17
C PHE A 134 8.52 -15.55 -4.03
N GLN A 135 8.25 -16.14 -2.87
CA GLN A 135 6.88 -16.48 -2.47
C GLN A 135 6.22 -15.22 -1.91
N ASN A 136 5.10 -14.84 -2.50
CA ASN A 136 4.34 -13.66 -2.12
C ASN A 136 2.95 -14.09 -1.66
N ARG A 137 2.37 -13.30 -0.75
CA ARG A 137 0.99 -13.46 -0.31
C ARG A 137 0.22 -12.18 -0.60
N LYS A 138 -0.90 -12.29 -1.29
CA LYS A 138 -1.85 -11.21 -1.50
C LYS A 138 -3.09 -11.42 -0.65
N LEU A 139 -3.42 -10.42 0.16
CA LEU A 139 -4.70 -10.29 0.84
C LEU A 139 -5.59 -9.35 0.00
N THR A 140 -6.83 -9.76 -0.30
CA THR A 140 -7.78 -8.95 -1.07
C THR A 140 -8.85 -8.33 -0.18
N PHE A 141 -9.22 -7.09 -0.50
CA PHE A 141 -10.21 -6.29 0.20
C PHE A 141 -11.17 -5.65 -0.82
N PRO A 142 -12.37 -5.18 -0.41
CA PRO A 142 -13.32 -4.55 -1.33
C PRO A 142 -12.73 -3.38 -2.13
N HIS A 143 -11.85 -2.58 -1.51
CA HIS A 143 -11.25 -1.39 -2.11
C HIS A 143 -9.74 -1.48 -2.28
N GLY A 144 -9.20 -2.70 -2.39
CA GLY A 144 -7.79 -2.85 -2.65
C GLY A 144 -7.19 -4.19 -2.29
N SER A 145 -5.88 -4.19 -2.09
CA SER A 145 -5.14 -5.38 -1.68
C SER A 145 -3.86 -5.02 -0.94
N ILE A 146 -3.42 -5.94 -0.10
CA ILE A 146 -2.11 -5.89 0.54
C ILE A 146 -1.28 -7.05 0.00
N VAL A 147 -0.08 -6.76 -0.50
CA VAL A 147 0.86 -7.73 -1.04
C VAL A 147 2.06 -7.80 -0.09
N TYR A 148 2.25 -8.96 0.52
CA TYR A 148 3.42 -9.26 1.33
C TYR A 148 4.45 -9.92 0.42
N SER A 149 5.58 -9.24 0.25
CA SER A 149 6.69 -9.70 -0.57
C SER A 149 7.93 -9.94 0.27
N GLN A 150 8.56 -11.09 0.06
CA GLN A 150 9.87 -11.41 0.66
C GLN A 150 11.04 -10.66 0.00
N GLU A 151 10.79 -9.91 -1.08
CA GLU A 151 11.83 -9.35 -1.93
C GLU A 151 12.52 -8.10 -1.35
N ILE A 152 11.99 -7.45 -0.31
CA ILE A 152 12.21 -6.00 -0.19
C ILE A 152 12.61 -5.53 1.21
N LYS A 153 13.87 -5.83 1.56
CA LYS A 153 14.66 -4.87 2.36
C LYS A 153 14.89 -3.64 1.48
N ASP A 154 13.97 -2.68 1.57
CA ASP A 154 14.04 -1.29 1.07
C ASP A 154 14.34 -1.04 -0.44
N VAL A 155 13.43 -0.38 -1.18
CA VAL A 155 13.73 0.07 -2.57
C VAL A 155 14.73 1.24 -2.58
N PHE A 156 14.93 1.86 -1.42
CA PHE A 156 15.88 2.96 -1.24
C PHE A 156 17.19 2.51 -0.60
N SER A 157 17.37 1.22 -0.28
CA SER A 157 18.72 0.72 0.01
C SER A 157 19.46 0.62 -1.30
N ALA A 158 20.14 1.72 -1.66
CA ALA A 158 21.25 1.66 -2.58
C ALA A 158 22.14 0.48 -2.16
N GLN A 159 22.39 -0.43 -3.08
CA GLN A 159 23.42 -1.43 -2.89
C GLN A 159 24.75 -0.68 -2.72
N PRO A 160 25.60 -1.04 -1.73
CA PRO A 160 27.00 -0.64 -1.79
C PRO A 160 27.56 -1.16 -3.12
N GLN A 161 28.17 -0.26 -3.89
CA GLN A 161 29.02 -0.64 -5.03
C GLN A 161 30.21 -1.46 -4.54
#